data_AF-A0A8H2M4T2-F1
#
_entry.id   AF-A0A8H2M4T2-F1
#
_cell.length_a   1.000
_cell.length_b   1.000
_cell.length_c   1.000
_cell.angle_alpha   90.00
_cell.angle_beta   90.00
_cell.angle_gamma   90.00
#
_symmetry.space_group_name_H-M   'P 1'
#
loop_
_entity.id
_entity.type
_entity.pdbx_description
1 polymer ?
#
loop_
_entity_poly.entity_id
_entity_poly.type
_entity_poly.pdbx_seq_one_letter_code
_entity_poly.pdbx_strand_id
1 'polypeptide(L)' 'MRSYESKEELKNEIKKTFEKYISEFDNIPEELKDKRLEEVDRTPAENLAYQVGWTTLVLKWEEDEKKGIDVKTPSDKFK' A
#
# COMPACT_ATOMS: atom_id res chain seq x y z
N MET A 1 -7.95 -17.50 -1.24
CA MET A 1 -6.78 -16.62 -1.40
C MET A 1 -6.18 -16.91 -2.77
N ARG A 2 -5.77 -15.90 -3.54
CA ARG A 2 -5.09 -16.15 -4.82
C ARG A 2 -3.71 -16.76 -4.54
N SER A 3 -3.37 -17.82 -5.24
CA SER A 3 -2.05 -18.47 -5.17
C SER A 3 -1.22 -18.07 -6.37
N TYR A 4 0.11 -18.10 -6.21
CA TYR A 4 1.08 -17.81 -7.27
C TYR A 4 2.06 -18.97 -7.37
N GLU A 5 2.33 -19.42 -8.59
CA GLU A 5 3.21 -20.55 -8.90
C GLU A 5 4.69 -20.17 -8.84
N SER A 6 5.01 -18.88 -8.99
CA SER A 6 6.39 -18.40 -8.96
C SER A 6 6.54 -16.98 -8.40
N LYS A 7 7.78 -16.66 -7.99
CA LYS A 7 8.16 -15.28 -7.61
C LYS A 7 7.94 -14.29 -8.76
N GLU A 8 8.14 -14.73 -10.01
CA GLU A 8 8.00 -13.87 -11.17
C GLU A 8 6.53 -13.56 -11.48
N GLU A 9 5.65 -14.55 -11.34
CA GLU A 9 4.21 -14.35 -11.46
C GLU A 9 3.69 -13.33 -10.44
N LEU A 10 4.11 -13.46 -9.17
CA LEU A 10 3.74 -12.50 -8.13
C LEU A 10 4.23 -11.08 -8.46
N LYS A 11 5.51 -10.92 -8.86
CA LYS A 11 6.05 -9.61 -9.24
C LYS A 11 5.29 -8.98 -10.40
N ASN A 12 4.94 -9.77 -11.41
CA ASN A 12 4.23 -9.29 -12.58
C ASN A 12 2.79 -8.89 -12.24
N GLU A 13 2.11 -9.64 -11.38
CA GLU A 13 0.77 -9.26 -10.91
C GLU A 13 0.82 -7.98 -10.05
N ILE A 14 1.83 -7.81 -9.18
CA ILE A 14 2.03 -6.56 -8.42
C ILE A 14 2.22 -5.38 -9.37
N LYS A 15 3.14 -5.48 -10.35
CA LYS A 15 3.38 -4.39 -11.32
C LYS A 15 2.12 -4.03 -12.10
N LYS A 16 1.45 -5.05 -12.68
CA LYS A 16 0.23 -4.88 -13.47
C LYS A 16 -0.90 -4.20 -12.69
N THR A 17 -1.10 -4.58 -11.44
CA THR A 17 -2.16 -4.01 -10.60
C THR A 17 -1.79 -2.63 -10.08
N PHE A 18 -0.53 -2.41 -9.74
CA PHE A 18 -0.01 -1.10 -9.35
C PHE A 18 -0.11 -0.07 -10.49
N GLU A 19 0.29 -0.43 -11.71
CA GLU A 19 0.22 0.46 -12.88
C GLU A 19 -1.21 0.96 -13.13
N LYS A 20 -2.19 0.04 -13.06
CA LYS A 20 -3.61 0.40 -13.17
C LYS A 20 -4.08 1.29 -12.03
N TYR A 21 -3.65 1.01 -10.80
CA TYR A 21 -4.03 1.80 -9.64
C TYR A 21 -3.48 3.23 -9.71
N ILE A 22 -2.19 3.38 -10.01
CA ILE A 22 -1.53 4.69 -9.97
C ILE A 22 -1.98 5.59 -11.12
N SER A 23 -2.31 5.04 -12.29
CA SER A 23 -2.82 5.82 -13.43
C SER A 23 -4.16 6.50 -13.16
N GLU A 24 -4.96 6.01 -12.21
CA GLU A 24 -6.23 6.67 -11.83
C GLU A 24 -5.99 8.04 -11.18
N PHE A 25 -4.77 8.33 -10.70
CA PHE A 25 -4.41 9.60 -10.07
C PHE A 25 -3.85 10.63 -11.05
N ASP A 26 -3.51 10.25 -12.28
CA ASP A 26 -2.84 11.13 -13.27
C ASP A 26 -3.66 12.40 -13.60
N ASN A 27 -4.99 12.29 -13.51
CA ASN A 27 -5.91 13.38 -13.84
C ASN A 27 -6.58 14.00 -12.62
N ILE A 28 -6.08 13.73 -11.40
CA ILE A 28 -6.58 14.37 -10.18
C ILE A 28 -5.74 15.62 -9.92
N PRO A 29 -6.33 16.83 -10.01
CA PRO A 29 -5.62 18.05 -9.65
C PRO A 29 -5.19 18.05 -8.18
N GLU A 30 -3.99 18.56 -7.91
CA GLU A 30 -3.41 18.56 -6.57
C GLU A 30 -4.29 19.34 -5.56
N GLU A 31 -4.96 20.40 -6.00
CA GLU A 31 -5.90 21.15 -5.16
C GLU A 31 -7.11 20.33 -4.68
N LEU A 32 -7.40 19.20 -5.32
CA LEU A 32 -8.50 18.30 -4.96
C LEU A 32 -8.05 17.10 -4.12
N LYS A 33 -6.75 16.96 -3.81
CA LYS A 33 -6.21 15.77 -3.14
C LYS A 33 -6.84 15.46 -1.77
N ASP A 34 -7.30 16.50 -1.07
CA ASP A 34 -7.92 16.41 0.26
C ASP A 34 -9.45 16.60 0.21
N LYS A 35 -10.04 16.71 -0.98
CA LYS A 35 -11.48 16.87 -1.12
C LYS A 35 -12.19 15.58 -0.72
N ARG A 36 -13.02 15.66 0.32
CA ARG A 36 -13.90 14.57 0.76
C ARG A 36 -15.21 14.60 -0.01
N LEU A 37 -15.67 13.44 -0.47
CA LEU A 37 -16.99 13.25 -1.06
C LEU A 37 -17.79 12.32 -0.14
N GLU A 38 -19.09 12.59 0.07
CA GLU A 38 -19.91 11.86 1.05
C GLU A 38 -20.03 10.35 0.76
N GLU A 39 -19.94 9.95 -0.51
CA GLU A 39 -20.11 8.57 -0.93
C GLU A 39 -18.83 7.71 -0.80
N VAL A 40 -17.69 8.31 -0.42
CA VAL A 40 -16.40 7.59 -0.32
C VAL A 40 -15.66 7.90 0.97
N ASP A 41 -15.07 6.87 1.57
CA ASP A 41 -14.42 6.98 2.89
C ASP A 41 -13.13 7.80 2.89
N ARG A 42 -12.41 7.84 1.76
CA ARG A 42 -11.05 8.39 1.67
C ARG A 42 -10.94 9.47 0.61
N THR A 43 -10.18 10.52 0.92
CA THR A 43 -9.68 11.45 -0.09
C THR A 43 -8.64 10.76 -0.99
N PRO A 44 -8.30 11.32 -2.17
CA PRO A 44 -7.19 10.81 -2.98
C PRO A 44 -5.88 10.68 -2.19
N ALA A 45 -5.53 11.69 -1.38
CA ALA A 45 -4.33 11.65 -0.54
C ALA A 45 -4.39 10.54 0.51
N GLU A 46 -5.53 10.36 1.17
CA GLU A 46 -5.73 9.28 2.16
C GLU A 46 -5.68 7.88 1.52
N ASN A 47 -6.19 7.74 0.29
CA ASN A 47 -6.13 6.50 -0.46
C ASN A 47 -4.68 6.08 -0.76
N LEU A 48 -3.85 7.02 -1.25
CA LEU A 48 -2.42 6.79 -1.47
C LEU A 48 -1.69 6.52 -0.15
N ALA A 49 -1.95 7.31 0.89
CA ALA A 49 -1.32 7.18 2.19
C ALA A 49 -1.56 5.80 2.83
N TYR A 50 -2.74 5.20 2.59
CA TYR A 50 -3.03 3.85 3.04
C TYR A 50 -2.09 2.81 2.41
N GLN A 51 -1.85 2.89 1.09
CA GLN A 51 -0.95 1.96 0.40
C GLN A 51 0.50 2.16 0.84
N VAL A 52 0.95 3.41 0.97
CA VAL A 52 2.28 3.77 1.46
C VAL A 52 2.49 3.25 2.88
N GLY A 53 1.50 3.40 3.76
CA GLY A 53 1.56 2.90 5.13
C GLY A 53 1.78 1.39 5.19
N TRP A 54 0.96 0.61 4.48
CA TRP A 54 1.08 -0.85 4.49
C TRP A 54 2.36 -1.37 3.84
N THR A 55 2.73 -0.84 2.68
CA THR A 55 3.96 -1.27 1.99
C THR A 55 5.21 -0.93 2.80
N THR A 56 5.22 0.22 3.49
CA THR A 56 6.30 0.58 4.42
C THR A 56 6.37 -0.38 5.61
N LEU A 57 5.22 -0.79 6.17
CA LEU A 57 5.18 -1.76 7.27
C LEU A 57 5.74 -3.12 6.85
N VAL A 58 5.33 -3.65 5.68
CA VAL A 58 5.83 -4.94 5.17
C VAL A 58 7.36 -4.90 5.00
N LEU A 59 7.89 -3.82 4.44
CA LEU A 59 9.33 -3.63 4.28
C LEU A 59 10.06 -3.51 5.63
N LYS A 60 9.46 -2.77 6.58
CA LYS A 60 10.01 -2.61 7.94
C LYS A 60 10.12 -3.95 8.67
N TRP A 61 9.07 -4.78 8.60
CA TRP A 61 9.08 -6.10 9.24
C TRP A 61 10.24 -6.96 8.73
N GLU A 62 10.41 -7.05 7.42
CA GLU A 62 11.52 -7.78 6.80
C GLU A 62 12.90 -7.20 7.19
N GLU A 63 13.02 -5.87 7.28
CA GLU A 63 14.26 -5.22 7.68
C GLU A 63 14.62 -5.48 9.16
N ASP A 64 13.63 -5.38 10.05
CA ASP A 64 13.79 -5.61 11.48
C ASP A 64 14.10 -7.09 11.77
N GLU A 65 13.40 -8.02 11.10
CA GLU A 65 13.66 -9.45 11.19
C GLU A 65 15.10 -9.79 10.76
N LYS A 66 15.58 -9.20 9.65
CA LYS A 66 16.97 -9.34 9.20
C LYS A 66 18.00 -8.83 10.20
N LYS A 67 17.63 -7.86 11.04
CA LYS A 67 18.47 -7.33 12.12
C LYS A 67 18.35 -8.13 13.43
N GLY A 68 17.51 -9.16 13.47
CA GLY A 68 17.25 -9.95 14.67
C GLY A 68 16.38 -9.21 15.71
N ILE A 69 15.64 -8.19 15.28
CA ILE A 69 14.69 -7.46 16.13
C ILE A 69 13.35 -8.21 16.10
N ASP A 70 12.71 -8.38 17.26
CA ASP A 70 11.38 -8.98 17.35
C ASP A 70 10.33 -8.10 16.67
N VAL A 71 9.59 -8.69 15.72
CA VAL A 71 8.63 -7.96 14.87
C VAL A 71 7.21 -8.11 15.42
N LYS A 72 6.53 -6.98 15.68
CA LYS A 72 5.11 -6.95 16.06
C LYS A 72 4.22 -6.52 14.88
N THR A 73 3.29 -7.39 14.51
CA THR A 73 2.31 -7.14 13.45
C THR A 73 0.92 -6.82 14.04
N PRO A 74 0.13 -5.94 13.41
CA PRO A 74 0.44 -5.13 12.22
C PRO A 74 1.29 -3.88 12.54
N SER A 75 1.39 -3.46 13.79
CA SER A 75 2.35 -2.43 14.21
C SER A 75 2.53 -2.44 15.72
N ASP A 76 3.61 -1.84 16.22
CA ASP A 76 3.88 -1.72 17.66
C ASP A 76 2.78 -0.99 18.45
N LYS A 77 1.96 -0.18 17.77
CA LYS A 77 0.88 0.61 18.38
C LYS A 77 -0.47 -0.08 18.31
N PHE A 78 -0.57 -1.20 17.59
CA PHE A 78 -1.81 -1.97 17.50
C PHE A 78 -1.98 -2.77 18.80
N LYS A 79 -3.12 -2.57 19.48
CA LYS A 79 -3.49 -3.24 20.73
C LYS A 79 -4.59 -4.26 20.49
#